data_AF-A0A2L0TTA9-F1
#
_entry.id   AF-A0A2L0TTA9-F1
#
_cell.length_a   1.000
_cell.length_b   1.000
_cell.length_c   1.000
_cell.angle_alpha   90.00
_cell.angle_beta   90.00
_cell.angle_gamma   90.00
#
_symmetry.space_group_name_H-M   'P 1'
#
loop_
_entity.id
_entity.type
_entity.pdbx_description
1 polymer ?
#
loop_
_entity_poly.entity_id
_entity_poly.type
_entity_poly.pdbx_seq_one_letter_code
_entity_poly.pdbx_strand_id
1 'polypeptide(L)'
;MWLNLLRSPLTWLLLALAVALAGWGWSARSAAKAEGKVSTLQSDLKAASNKAKEAEQREKLKDGVIDTITDELDAQATAAATLQRQLGDLTITAANRADTIKRLKRENAELKEWADRPLPDPVIRLLQRPALTGAADYQAHLSGPGALPTAGSQPGQ
;
A
#
# COMPACT_ATOMS: atom_id res chain seq x y z
N MET A 1 -36.74 20.93 101.97
CA MET A 1 -35.75 22.02 101.90
C MET A 1 -34.97 21.98 100.56
N TRP A 2 -35.66 21.73 99.43
CA TRP A 2 -35.03 21.49 98.11
C TRP A 2 -35.64 22.34 96.98
N LEU A 3 -36.54 23.28 97.29
CA LEU A 3 -37.24 24.09 96.27
C LEU A 3 -36.77 25.56 96.18
N ASN A 4 -35.83 26.01 97.03
CA ASN A 4 -35.40 27.42 97.04
C ASN A 4 -34.08 27.71 96.29
N LEU A 5 -33.41 26.69 95.74
CA LEU A 5 -32.23 26.92 94.88
C LEU A 5 -32.60 27.19 93.41
N LEU A 6 -33.84 26.95 92.99
CA LEU A 6 -34.29 27.17 91.60
C LEU A 6 -34.72 28.62 91.29
N ARG A 7 -34.71 29.52 92.28
CA ARG A 7 -35.25 30.88 92.16
C ARG A 7 -34.20 31.99 92.27
N SER A 8 -32.91 31.62 92.24
CA SER A 8 -31.81 32.58 92.24
C SER A 8 -31.49 33.02 90.80
N PRO A 9 -31.42 34.32 90.49
CA PRO A 9 -31.03 34.79 89.15
C PRO A 9 -29.60 34.38 88.80
N LEU A 10 -28.77 34.14 89.83
CA LEU A 10 -27.39 33.71 89.66
C LEU A 10 -27.28 32.28 89.10
N THR A 11 -28.17 31.36 89.51
CA THR A 11 -28.16 29.98 89.00
C THR A 11 -28.61 29.92 87.55
N TRP A 12 -29.56 30.77 87.15
CA TRP A 12 -29.96 30.92 85.74
C TRP A 12 -28.86 31.53 84.87
N LEU A 13 -28.11 32.52 85.39
CA LEU A 13 -26.97 33.10 84.68
C LEU A 13 -25.84 32.08 84.47
N LEU A 14 -25.53 31.28 85.50
CA LEU A 14 -24.53 30.22 85.38
C LEU A 14 -24.97 29.12 84.40
N LEU A 15 -26.25 28.76 84.40
CA LEU A 15 -26.79 27.79 83.46
C LEU A 15 -26.75 28.32 82.01
N ALA A 16 -27.12 29.59 81.81
CA ALA A 16 -27.06 30.24 80.50
C ALA A 16 -25.62 30.34 79.98
N LEU A 17 -24.66 30.66 80.85
CA LEU A 17 -23.23 30.69 80.51
C LEU A 17 -22.71 29.30 80.13
N ALA A 18 -23.10 28.26 80.87
CA ALA A 18 -22.73 26.88 80.57
C ALA A 18 -23.29 26.42 79.21
N VAL A 19 -24.54 26.78 78.89
CA VAL A 19 -25.15 26.47 77.58
C VAL A 19 -24.48 27.25 76.45
N ALA A 20 -24.11 28.52 76.67
CA ALA A 20 -23.40 29.32 75.68
C ALA A 20 -21.99 28.75 75.38
N LEU A 21 -21.25 28.33 76.41
CA LEU A 21 -19.94 27.70 76.26
C LEU A 21 -20.02 26.32 75.61
N ALA A 22 -21.05 25.52 75.94
CA ALA A 22 -21.30 24.23 75.30
C ALA A 22 -21.69 24.38 73.83
N GLY A 23 -22.52 25.38 73.49
CA GLY A 23 -22.87 25.71 72.11
C GLY A 23 -21.66 26.16 71.27
N TRP A 24 -20.77 26.97 71.86
CA TRP A 24 -19.53 27.42 71.21
C TRP A 24 -18.52 26.27 71.03
N GLY A 25 -18.41 25.37 72.00
CA GLY A 25 -17.54 24.19 71.89
C GLY A 25 -17.99 23.20 70.80
N TRP A 26 -19.30 23.08 70.57
CA TRP A 26 -19.84 22.22 69.52
C TRP A 26 -19.68 22.82 68.12
N SER A 27 -19.90 24.14 67.96
CA SER A 27 -19.76 24.83 66.67
C SER A 27 -18.32 24.84 66.16
N ALA A 28 -17.33 24.98 67.05
CA ALA A 28 -15.91 24.92 66.72
C ALA A 28 -15.49 23.53 66.20
N ARG A 29 -16.05 22.45 66.77
CA ARG A 29 -15.73 21.08 66.33
C ARG A 29 -16.46 20.68 65.05
N SER A 30 -17.64 21.22 64.78
CA SER A 30 -18.36 20.99 63.53
C SER A 30 -17.72 21.71 62.33
N ALA A 31 -17.19 22.92 62.54
CA ALA A 31 -16.50 23.66 61.48
C ALA A 31 -15.24 22.90 61.00
N ALA A 32 -14.43 22.40 61.94
CA ALA A 32 -13.23 21.62 61.60
C ALA A 32 -13.53 20.33 60.81
N LYS A 33 -14.67 19.66 61.06
CA LYS A 33 -15.05 18.44 60.33
C LYS A 33 -15.63 18.75 58.94
N ALA A 34 -16.26 19.91 58.77
CA ALA A 34 -16.74 20.37 57.47
C ALA A 34 -15.57 20.78 56.57
N GLU A 35 -14.60 21.53 57.09
CA GLU A 35 -13.41 21.94 56.34
C GLU A 35 -12.58 20.75 55.86
N GLY A 36 -12.36 19.73 56.70
CA GLY A 36 -11.65 18.51 56.31
C GLY A 36 -12.36 17.68 55.23
N LYS A 37 -13.70 17.69 55.20
CA LYS A 37 -14.49 17.02 54.15
C LYS A 37 -14.47 17.80 52.85
N VAL A 38 -14.54 19.13 52.91
CA VAL A 38 -14.45 19.99 51.72
C VAL A 38 -13.06 19.89 51.10
N SER A 39 -12.01 19.88 51.91
CA SER A 39 -10.63 19.76 51.41
C SER A 39 -10.36 18.40 50.76
N THR A 40 -10.87 17.31 51.33
CA THR A 40 -10.75 15.96 50.74
C THR A 40 -11.57 15.79 49.47
N LEU A 41 -12.81 16.30 49.43
CA LEU A 41 -13.61 16.33 48.19
C LEU A 41 -12.94 17.17 47.09
N GLN A 42 -12.31 18.28 47.46
CA GLN A 42 -11.59 19.12 46.51
C GLN A 42 -10.34 18.42 45.96
N SER A 43 -9.59 17.68 46.80
CA SER A 43 -8.45 16.89 46.34
C SER A 43 -8.88 15.74 45.42
N ASP A 44 -9.98 15.07 45.74
CA ASP A 44 -10.50 13.97 44.95
C ASP A 44 -11.03 14.44 43.59
N LEU A 45 -11.73 15.57 43.55
CA LEU A 45 -12.16 16.21 42.30
C LEU A 45 -10.95 16.61 41.43
N LYS A 46 -9.90 17.15 42.05
CA LYS A 46 -8.66 17.50 41.34
C LYS A 46 -7.96 16.26 40.80
N ALA A 47 -7.87 15.18 41.58
CA ALA A 47 -7.31 13.91 41.14
C ALA A 47 -8.12 13.29 39.98
N ALA A 48 -9.45 13.30 40.08
CA ALA A 48 -10.34 12.84 39.02
C ALA A 48 -10.19 13.69 37.73
N SER A 49 -10.12 15.02 37.85
CA SER A 49 -9.88 15.92 36.70
C SER A 49 -8.53 15.67 36.05
N ASN A 50 -7.47 15.50 36.84
CA ASN A 50 -6.14 15.17 36.32
C ASN A 50 -6.15 13.82 35.60
N LYS A 51 -6.79 12.81 36.17
CA LYS A 51 -6.93 11.49 35.55
C LYS A 51 -7.72 11.54 34.24
N ALA A 52 -8.77 12.37 34.18
CA ALA A 52 -9.53 12.61 32.94
C ALA A 52 -8.67 13.29 31.87
N LYS A 53 -7.89 14.32 32.24
CA LYS A 53 -6.94 14.98 31.32
C LYS A 53 -5.86 14.01 30.80
N GLU A 54 -5.32 13.17 31.67
CA GLU A 54 -4.37 12.13 31.26
C GLU A 54 -5.02 11.09 30.34
N ALA A 55 -6.29 10.72 30.59
CA ALA A 55 -7.02 9.81 29.73
C ALA A 55 -7.25 10.43 28.34
N GLU A 56 -7.65 11.69 28.26
CA GLU A 56 -7.82 12.44 27.00
C GLU A 56 -6.48 12.55 26.23
N GLN A 57 -5.37 12.79 26.94
CA GLN A 57 -4.05 12.80 26.31
C GLN A 57 -3.66 11.42 25.77
N ARG A 58 -3.93 10.35 26.53
CA ARG A 58 -3.69 8.97 26.06
C ARG A 58 -4.56 8.61 24.87
N GLU A 59 -5.79 9.11 24.81
CA GLU A 59 -6.68 8.92 23.66
C GLU A 59 -6.13 9.61 22.42
N LYS A 60 -5.76 10.90 22.52
CA LYS A 60 -5.11 11.63 21.40
C LYS A 60 -3.83 10.96 20.89
N LEU A 61 -3.02 10.40 21.81
CA LEU A 61 -1.82 9.65 21.42
C LEU A 61 -2.18 8.36 20.68
N LYS A 62 -3.24 7.66 21.11
CA LYS A 62 -3.73 6.47 20.42
C LYS A 62 -4.27 6.81 19.04
N ASP A 63 -5.04 7.89 18.91
CA ASP A 63 -5.56 8.35 17.62
C ASP A 63 -4.42 8.63 16.65
N GLY A 64 -3.38 9.37 17.08
CA GLY A 64 -2.21 9.61 16.23
C GLY A 64 -1.46 8.32 15.83
N VAL A 65 -1.39 7.32 16.72
CA VAL A 65 -0.81 6.01 16.39
C VAL A 65 -1.71 5.24 15.41
N ILE A 66 -3.03 5.29 15.56
CA ILE A 66 -3.98 4.66 14.64
C ILE A 66 -3.87 5.31 13.27
N ASP A 67 -3.82 6.63 13.18
CA ASP A 67 -3.64 7.36 11.93
C ASP A 67 -2.34 6.94 11.25
N THR A 68 -1.23 6.92 11.99
CA THR A 68 0.09 6.52 11.47
C THR A 68 0.09 5.07 10.95
N ILE A 69 -0.52 4.13 11.69
CA ILE A 69 -0.60 2.72 11.28
C ILE A 69 -1.53 2.57 10.06
N THR A 70 -2.58 3.37 9.98
CA THR A 70 -3.53 3.36 8.85
C THR A 70 -2.85 3.87 7.58
N ASP A 71 -2.10 4.95 7.67
CA ASP A 71 -1.33 5.50 6.56
C ASP A 71 -0.26 4.51 6.06
N GLU A 72 0.45 3.86 6.99
CA GLU A 72 1.44 2.82 6.65
C GLU A 72 0.77 1.61 5.97
N LEU A 73 -0.42 1.20 6.42
CA LEU A 73 -1.16 0.10 5.82
C LEU A 73 -1.63 0.43 4.40
N ASP A 74 -2.08 1.66 4.15
CA ASP A 74 -2.46 2.11 2.81
C ASP A 74 -1.24 2.21 1.87
N ALA A 75 -0.12 2.74 2.37
CA ALA A 75 1.15 2.76 1.64
C ALA A 75 1.62 1.33 1.30
N GLN A 76 1.49 0.39 2.23
CA GLN A 76 1.83 -1.01 1.99
C GLN A 76 0.88 -1.66 0.96
N ALA A 77 -0.43 -1.40 1.04
CA ALA A 77 -1.41 -1.94 0.11
C ALA A 77 -1.16 -1.43 -1.32
N THR A 78 -0.87 -0.14 -1.47
CA THR A 78 -0.55 0.46 -2.78
C THR A 78 0.77 -0.05 -3.35
N ALA A 79 1.79 -0.26 -2.51
CA ALA A 79 3.05 -0.88 -2.91
C ALA A 79 2.84 -2.34 -3.39
N ALA A 80 2.06 -3.13 -2.64
CA ALA A 80 1.73 -4.51 -3.01
C ALA A 80 0.95 -4.58 -4.32
N ALA A 81 -0.05 -3.71 -4.51
CA ALA A 81 -0.81 -3.63 -5.75
C ALA A 81 0.06 -3.23 -6.95
N THR A 82 1.05 -2.36 -6.72
CA THR A 82 2.02 -1.96 -7.76
C THR A 82 2.94 -3.12 -8.13
N LEU A 83 3.46 -3.84 -7.14
CA LEU A 83 4.30 -5.03 -7.36
C LEU A 83 3.54 -6.12 -8.12
N GLN A 84 2.27 -6.37 -7.76
CA GLN A 84 1.43 -7.33 -8.48
C GLN A 84 1.21 -6.93 -9.95
N ARG A 85 0.99 -5.63 -10.23
CA ARG A 85 0.90 -5.12 -11.61
C ARG A 85 2.21 -5.34 -12.38
N GLN A 86 3.36 -5.06 -11.75
CA GLN A 86 4.67 -5.27 -12.37
C GLN A 86 4.93 -6.75 -12.67
N LEU A 87 4.56 -7.66 -11.75
CA LEU A 87 4.68 -9.10 -11.99
C LEU A 87 3.78 -9.57 -13.14
N GLY A 88 2.57 -9.03 -13.24
CA GLY A 88 1.67 -9.29 -14.36
C GLY A 88 2.27 -8.86 -15.70
N ASP A 89 2.75 -7.62 -15.78
CA ASP A 89 3.40 -7.08 -16.99
C ASP A 89 4.67 -7.85 -17.38
N LEU A 90 5.49 -8.21 -16.40
CA LEU A 90 6.69 -9.00 -16.62
C LEU A 90 6.35 -10.40 -17.16
N THR A 91 5.28 -11.01 -16.65
CA THR A 91 4.81 -12.33 -17.10
C THR A 91 4.35 -12.27 -18.56
N ILE A 92 3.56 -11.25 -18.93
CA ILE A 92 3.11 -11.03 -20.31
C ILE A 92 4.31 -10.78 -21.22
N THR A 93 5.23 -9.91 -20.82
CA THR A 93 6.45 -9.60 -21.58
C THR A 93 7.33 -10.84 -21.77
N ALA A 94 7.48 -11.67 -20.72
CA ALA A 94 8.24 -12.90 -20.80
C ALA A 94 7.61 -13.90 -21.78
N ALA A 95 6.27 -14.04 -21.75
CA ALA A 95 5.55 -14.89 -22.70
C ALA A 95 5.74 -14.41 -24.16
N ASN A 96 5.57 -13.11 -24.40
CA ASN A 96 5.78 -12.50 -25.72
C ASN A 96 7.21 -12.70 -26.24
N ARG A 97 8.21 -12.57 -25.36
CA ARG A 97 9.62 -12.83 -25.71
C ARG A 97 9.83 -14.31 -26.05
N ALA A 98 9.27 -15.23 -25.27
CA ALA A 98 9.39 -16.65 -25.53
C ALA A 98 8.78 -17.03 -26.90
N ASP A 99 7.61 -16.49 -27.24
CA ASP A 99 6.97 -16.74 -28.53
C ASP A 99 7.73 -16.11 -29.70
N THR A 100 8.27 -14.90 -29.51
CA THR A 100 9.15 -14.26 -30.50
C THR A 100 10.39 -15.12 -30.76
N ILE A 101 11.03 -15.64 -29.72
CA ILE A 101 12.20 -16.52 -29.85
C ILE A 101 11.84 -17.80 -30.60
N LYS A 102 10.70 -18.44 -30.28
CA LYS A 102 10.23 -19.64 -30.99
C LYS A 102 10.00 -19.35 -32.48
N ARG A 103 9.35 -18.23 -32.81
CA ARG A 103 9.12 -17.81 -34.19
C ARG A 103 10.44 -17.60 -34.93
N LEU A 104 11.35 -16.81 -34.36
CA LEU A 104 12.65 -16.54 -34.97
C LEU A 104 13.48 -17.81 -35.18
N LYS A 105 13.42 -18.77 -34.25
CA LYS A 105 14.07 -20.08 -34.44
C LYS A 105 13.50 -20.84 -35.63
N ARG A 106 12.18 -20.83 -35.81
CA ARG A 106 11.51 -21.50 -36.94
C ARG A 106 11.89 -20.82 -38.26
N GLU A 107 11.76 -19.51 -38.34
CA GLU A 107 12.11 -18.72 -39.53
C GLU A 107 13.59 -18.91 -39.90
N ASN A 108 14.50 -18.92 -38.92
CA ASN A 108 15.92 -19.16 -39.18
C ASN A 108 16.18 -20.56 -39.74
N ALA A 109 15.50 -21.59 -39.22
CA ALA A 109 15.61 -22.95 -39.75
C ALA A 109 15.07 -23.05 -41.19
N GLU A 110 13.93 -22.42 -41.48
CA GLU A 110 13.36 -22.36 -42.84
C GLU A 110 14.28 -21.63 -43.82
N LEU A 111 14.88 -20.51 -43.41
CA LEU A 111 15.85 -19.77 -44.23
C LEU A 111 17.11 -20.58 -44.51
N LYS A 112 17.60 -21.32 -43.50
CA LYS A 112 18.74 -22.21 -43.67
C LYS A 112 18.42 -23.33 -44.64
N GLU A 113 17.26 -23.97 -44.49
CA GLU A 113 16.80 -25.00 -45.42
C GLU A 113 16.69 -24.46 -46.86
N TRP A 114 16.12 -23.27 -47.03
CA TRP A 114 16.04 -22.62 -48.35
C TRP A 114 17.42 -22.35 -48.95
N ALA A 115 18.39 -21.89 -48.16
CA ALA A 115 19.74 -21.61 -48.62
C ALA A 115 20.52 -22.89 -48.97
N ASP A 116 20.27 -23.99 -48.24
CA ASP A 116 20.91 -25.28 -48.47
C ASP A 116 20.29 -26.06 -49.67
N ARG A 117 19.11 -25.63 -50.18
CA ARG A 117 18.49 -26.26 -51.36
C ARG A 117 19.33 -25.99 -52.63
N PRO A 118 19.57 -27.02 -53.46
CA PRO A 118 20.31 -26.83 -54.71
C PRO A 118 19.54 -25.90 -55.66
N LEU A 119 20.28 -25.09 -56.41
CA LEU A 119 19.73 -24.22 -57.45
C LEU A 119 18.99 -25.06 -58.51
N PRO A 120 17.80 -24.63 -58.98
CA PRO A 120 17.11 -25.32 -60.06
C PRO A 120 17.92 -25.34 -61.35
N ASP A 121 17.88 -26.45 -62.08
CA ASP A 121 18.57 -26.65 -63.37
C ASP A 121 18.44 -25.47 -64.37
N PRO A 122 17.26 -24.84 -64.57
CA PRO A 122 17.14 -23.69 -65.46
C PRO A 122 18.00 -22.49 -65.02
N VAL A 123 18.15 -22.28 -63.72
CA VAL A 123 18.96 -21.20 -63.14
C VAL A 123 20.44 -21.53 -63.29
N ILE A 124 20.83 -22.79 -63.02
CA ILE A 124 22.21 -23.24 -63.23
C ILE A 124 22.63 -23.07 -64.70
N ARG A 125 21.76 -23.42 -65.65
CA ARG A 125 22.00 -23.23 -67.09
C ARG A 125 22.18 -21.76 -67.49
N LEU A 126 21.46 -20.84 -66.86
CA LEU A 126 21.64 -19.40 -67.06
C LEU A 126 22.99 -18.89 -66.56
N LEU A 127 23.45 -19.41 -65.40
CA LEU A 127 24.76 -19.09 -64.83
C LEU A 127 25.92 -19.72 -65.59
N GLN A 128 25.70 -20.89 -66.21
CA GLN A 128 26.66 -21.52 -67.11
C GLN A 128 26.69 -20.77 -68.45
N ARG A 129 27.36 -19.62 -68.46
CA ARG A 129 27.55 -18.83 -69.68
C ARG A 129 28.61 -19.49 -70.57
N PRO A 130 28.31 -19.84 -71.84
CA PRO A 130 29.34 -20.25 -72.78
C PRO A 130 30.30 -19.09 -73.05
N ALA A 131 31.56 -19.41 -73.32
CA ALA A 131 32.55 -18.41 -73.73
C ALA A 131 32.18 -17.86 -75.11
N LEU A 132 31.47 -16.74 -75.15
CA LEU A 132 31.11 -16.04 -76.38
C LEU A 132 32.23 -15.05 -76.72
N THR A 133 32.99 -15.35 -77.78
CA THR A 133 34.20 -14.61 -78.17
C THR A 133 33.94 -13.44 -79.14
N GLY A 134 32.69 -13.23 -79.57
CA GLY A 134 32.33 -12.13 -80.46
C GLY A 134 30.83 -11.99 -80.73
N ALA A 135 30.45 -10.96 -81.50
CA ALA A 135 29.04 -10.62 -81.78
C ALA A 135 28.31 -11.68 -82.62
N ALA A 136 29.00 -12.34 -83.56
CA ALA A 136 28.43 -13.44 -84.35
C ALA A 136 28.12 -14.67 -83.47
N ASP A 137 29.01 -15.01 -82.54
CA ASP A 137 28.81 -16.11 -81.58
C ASP A 137 27.63 -15.81 -80.64
N TYR A 138 27.47 -14.55 -80.24
CA TYR A 138 26.34 -14.10 -79.42
C TYR A 138 25.00 -14.24 -80.16
N GLN A 139 24.93 -13.82 -81.42
CA GLN A 139 23.72 -13.96 -82.23
C GLN A 139 23.37 -15.44 -82.48
N ALA A 140 24.36 -16.29 -82.73
CA ALA A 140 24.16 -17.73 -82.91
C ALA A 140 23.67 -18.40 -81.62
N HIS A 141 24.19 -17.99 -80.46
CA HIS A 141 23.76 -18.50 -79.15
C HIS A 141 22.30 -18.15 -78.83
N LEU A 142 21.85 -16.93 -79.12
CA LEU A 142 20.44 -16.52 -78.94
C LEU A 142 19.48 -17.18 -79.94
N SER A 143 19.98 -17.58 -81.11
CA SER A 143 19.16 -18.18 -82.18
C SER A 143 19.09 -19.71 -82.13
N GLY A 144 19.83 -20.35 -81.21
CA GLY A 144 19.88 -21.81 -81.05
C GLY A 144 18.66 -22.38 -80.32
N PRO A 145 18.30 -23.67 -80.53
CA PRO A 145 17.04 -24.29 -80.07
C PRO A 145 16.93 -24.50 -78.54
N GLY A 146 17.78 -23.85 -77.74
CA GLY A 146 17.72 -23.83 -76.28
C GLY A 146 17.01 -22.59 -75.75
N ALA A 147 15.86 -22.23 -76.31
CA ALA A 147 15.05 -21.12 -75.82
C ALA A 147 14.74 -21.35 -74.32
N LEU A 148 15.11 -20.38 -73.49
CA LEU A 148 14.75 -20.36 -72.08
C LEU A 148 13.22 -20.51 -71.99
N PRO A 149 12.69 -21.36 -71.09
CA PRO A 149 11.25 -21.45 -70.89
C PRO A 149 10.71 -20.05 -70.60
N THR A 150 9.64 -19.64 -71.29
CA THR A 150 8.96 -18.39 -70.98
C THR A 150 8.50 -18.45 -69.52
N ALA A 151 8.88 -17.46 -68.72
CA ALA A 151 8.47 -17.38 -67.32
C ALA A 151 6.94 -17.23 -67.28
N GLY A 152 6.24 -18.32 -66.94
CA GLY A 152 4.79 -18.31 -66.74
C GLY A 152 4.05 -19.31 -67.61
N SER A 153 4.06 -20.58 -67.21
CA SER A 153 2.99 -21.52 -67.53
C SER A 153 2.97 -22.60 -66.46
N GLN A 154 2.23 -22.34 -65.39
CA GLN A 154 1.72 -23.39 -64.53
C GLN A 154 0.19 -23.36 -64.61
N PRO A 155 -0.43 -24.36 -65.26
CA PRO A 155 -1.82 -24.70 -65.04
C PRO A 155 -1.94 -26.07 -64.34
N GLY A 156 -2.59 -26.10 -63.17
CA GLY A 156 -3.15 -27.28 -62.51
C GLY A 156 -2.14 -28.16 -61.75
N GLN A 157 -2.40 -28.66 -60.54
CA GLN A 157 -3.63 -28.80 -59.74
C GLN A 157 -3.29 -28.76 -58.25
#